data_AF-A0A9D7H4G9-F1
#
_entry.id   AF-A0A9D7H4G9-F1
#
_cell.length_a   1.000
_cell.length_b   1.000
_cell.length_c   1.000
_cell.angle_alpha   90.00
_cell.angle_beta   90.00
_cell.angle_gamma   90.00
#
_symmetry.space_group_name_H-M   'P 1'
#
loop_
_entity.id
_entity.type
_entity.pdbx_description
1 polymer ?
#
loop_
_entity_poly.entity_id
_entity_poly.type
_entity_poly.pdbx_seq_one_letter_code
_entity_poly.pdbx_strand_id
1 'polypeptide(L)'
;MSKRPPRRERRAQEREVTKLVRERERLAALLPGGAPSRPVPLSTASLVEVTAKKTPCPLCGGELRVDEHAAESHGGDMLRVVRVHCHPCGAKRSLYFRIALMQ
;
A
#
# COMPACT_ATOMS: atom_id res chain seq x y z
N MET A 1 -21.91 -28.76 15.23
CA MET A 1 -21.15 -29.02 13.98
C MET A 1 -21.73 -28.15 12.88
N SER A 2 -21.04 -27.10 12.42
CA SER A 2 -21.56 -26.28 11.31
C SER A 2 -21.34 -27.02 9.98
N LYS A 3 -22.41 -27.20 9.17
CA LYS A 3 -22.33 -27.87 7.86
C LYS A 3 -21.48 -27.02 6.91
N ARG A 4 -20.54 -27.65 6.19
CA ARG A 4 -19.70 -26.95 5.20
C ARG A 4 -20.61 -26.37 4.10
N PRO A 5 -20.52 -25.07 3.78
CA PRO A 5 -21.40 -24.47 2.80
C PRO A 5 -21.22 -25.11 1.41
N PRO A 6 -22.30 -25.23 0.62
CA PRO A 6 -22.26 -25.68 -0.77
C PRO A 6 -21.17 -24.97 -1.58
N ARG A 7 -20.56 -25.68 -2.54
CA ARG A 7 -19.47 -25.16 -3.37
C ARG A 7 -19.80 -23.82 -4.07
N ARG A 8 -21.07 -23.63 -4.45
CA ARG A 8 -21.55 -22.40 -5.10
C ARG A 8 -21.50 -21.20 -4.16
N GLU A 9 -21.91 -21.38 -2.90
CA GLU A 9 -21.88 -20.33 -1.88
C GLU A 9 -20.44 -19.93 -1.52
N ARG A 10 -19.54 -20.91 -1.37
CA ARG A 10 -18.12 -20.66 -1.14
C ARG A 10 -17.49 -19.79 -2.24
N ARG A 11 -17.76 -20.12 -3.51
CA ARG A 11 -17.28 -19.34 -4.66
C ARG A 11 -17.86 -17.93 -4.70
N ALA A 12 -19.13 -17.76 -4.31
CA ALA A 12 -19.74 -16.44 -4.23
C ALA A 12 -19.06 -15.58 -3.15
N GLN A 13 -18.82 -16.15 -1.97
CA GLN A 13 -18.11 -15.49 -0.88
C GLN A 13 -16.67 -15.10 -1.27
N GLU A 14 -15.93 -16.00 -1.92
CA GLU A 14 -14.57 -15.71 -2.44
C GLU A 14 -14.56 -14.53 -3.43
N ARG A 15 -15.58 -14.43 -4.29
CA ARG A 15 -15.73 -13.30 -5.22
C ARG A 15 -16.01 -11.99 -4.49
N GLU A 16 -16.90 -11.99 -3.51
CA GLU A 16 -17.21 -10.79 -2.73
C GLU A 16 -15.98 -10.31 -1.93
N VAL A 17 -15.24 -11.23 -1.30
CA VAL A 17 -13.97 -10.90 -0.63
C VAL A 17 -12.99 -10.27 -1.63
N THR A 18 -12.85 -10.85 -2.82
CA THR A 18 -11.98 -10.30 -3.87
C THR A 18 -12.39 -8.90 -4.30
N LYS A 19 -13.70 -8.62 -4.44
CA LYS A 19 -14.20 -7.28 -4.73
C LYS A 19 -13.85 -6.30 -3.62
N LEU A 20 -14.09 -6.67 -2.36
CA LEU A 20 -13.80 -5.82 -1.21
C LEU A 20 -12.31 -5.48 -1.11
N VAL A 21 -11.42 -6.43 -1.40
CA VAL A 21 -9.97 -6.18 -1.44
C VAL A 21 -9.64 -5.14 -2.52
N ARG A 22 -10.16 -5.31 -3.75
CA ARG A 22 -9.94 -4.36 -4.85
C ARG A 22 -10.45 -2.96 -4.53
N GLU A 23 -11.63 -2.84 -3.93
CA GLU A 23 -12.16 -1.53 -3.53
C GLU A 23 -11.30 -0.87 -2.46
N ARG A 24 -10.80 -1.62 -1.48
CA ARG A 24 -9.86 -1.08 -0.48
C ARG A 24 -8.55 -0.63 -1.11
N GLU A 25 -8.02 -1.37 -2.07
CA GLU A 25 -6.81 -0.96 -2.81
C GLU A 25 -7.04 0.33 -3.61
N ARG A 26 -8.19 0.44 -4.29
CA ARG A 26 -8.58 1.66 -5.00
C ARG A 26 -8.67 2.86 -4.06
N LEU A 27 -9.33 2.72 -2.92
CA LEU A 27 -9.38 3.77 -1.90
C LEU A 27 -7.98 4.12 -1.39
N ALA A 28 -7.13 3.12 -1.18
CA ALA A 28 -5.77 3.32 -0.71
C ALA A 28 -4.86 4.02 -1.72
N ALA A 29 -5.17 3.96 -3.03
CA ALA A 29 -4.46 4.70 -4.07
C ALA A 29 -4.81 6.20 -4.08
N LEU A 30 -5.97 6.57 -3.52
CA LEU A 30 -6.39 7.97 -3.37
C LEU A 30 -5.77 8.66 -2.15
N LEU A 31 -5.21 7.88 -1.22
CA LEU A 31 -4.51 8.40 -0.04
C LEU A 31 -3.12 8.95 -0.39
N PRO A 32 -2.56 9.85 0.43
CA PRO A 32 -1.17 10.28 0.30
C PRO A 32 -0.21 9.09 0.28
N GLY A 33 0.72 9.10 -0.68
CA GLY A 33 1.67 8.03 -0.94
C GLY A 33 1.09 6.81 -1.63
N GLY A 34 -0.22 6.77 -1.90
CA GLY A 34 -0.90 5.65 -2.55
C GLY A 34 -0.68 5.56 -4.05
N ALA A 35 -0.25 6.65 -4.69
CA ALA A 35 0.00 6.74 -6.12
C ALA A 35 1.14 7.74 -6.42
N PRO A 36 1.84 7.61 -7.57
CA PRO A 36 2.90 8.55 -7.97
C PRO A 36 2.41 10.00 -8.10
N SER A 37 1.15 10.19 -8.47
CA SER A 37 0.50 11.51 -8.58
C SER A 37 0.16 12.15 -7.23
N ARG A 38 0.30 11.40 -6.12
CA ARG A 38 -0.01 11.85 -4.76
C ARG A 38 1.12 11.48 -3.81
N PRO A 39 2.38 11.85 -4.10
CA PRO A 39 3.50 11.47 -3.26
C PRO A 39 3.40 12.18 -1.90
N VAL A 40 3.84 11.53 -0.83
CA VAL A 40 3.96 12.19 0.47
C VAL A 40 5.19 13.11 0.45
N PRO A 41 5.04 14.42 0.71
CA PRO A 41 6.18 15.32 0.83
C PRO A 41 6.95 15.04 2.12
N LEU A 42 8.26 14.91 2.02
CA LEU A 42 9.18 14.75 3.14
C LEU A 42 10.29 15.78 3.04
N SER A 43 10.78 16.25 4.18
CA SER A 43 11.89 17.20 4.26
C SER A 43 13.25 16.58 3.93
N THR A 44 13.40 15.26 4.11
CA THR A 44 14.66 14.55 3.89
C THR A 44 14.45 13.10 3.47
N ALA A 45 15.43 12.54 2.75
CA ALA A 45 15.47 11.14 2.34
C ALA A 45 15.46 10.17 3.54
N SER A 46 16.05 10.56 4.67
CA SER A 46 16.16 9.70 5.86
C SER A 46 14.81 9.35 6.48
N LEU A 47 13.76 10.15 6.22
CA LEU A 47 12.41 9.89 6.73
C LEU A 47 11.63 8.88 5.90
N VAL A 48 12.07 8.54 4.69
CA VAL A 48 11.31 7.73 3.73
C VAL A 48 10.93 6.37 4.31
N GLU A 49 11.91 5.58 4.75
CA GLU A 49 11.65 4.24 5.29
C GLU A 49 10.94 4.28 6.65
N VAL A 50 11.23 5.29 7.47
CA VAL A 50 10.57 5.47 8.78
C VAL A 50 9.08 5.72 8.57
N THR A 51 8.73 6.63 7.66
CA THR A 51 7.33 6.94 7.33
C THR A 51 6.64 5.76 6.64
N ALA A 52 7.34 5.04 5.76
CA ALA A 52 6.80 3.84 5.12
C ALA A 52 6.43 2.76 6.15
N LYS A 53 7.30 2.47 7.13
CA LYS A 53 7.05 1.48 8.19
C LYS A 53 5.92 1.89 9.15
N LYS A 54 5.75 3.20 9.39
CA LYS A 54 4.64 3.75 10.20
C LYS A 54 3.29 3.72 9.48
N THR A 55 3.28 3.54 8.16
CA THR A 55 2.04 3.47 7.39
C THR A 55 1.37 2.11 7.64
N PRO A 56 0.11 2.05 8.10
CA PRO A 56 -0.58 0.78 8.29
C PRO A 56 -1.03 0.17 6.95
N CYS A 57 -1.14 -1.16 6.92
CA CYS A 57 -1.73 -1.85 5.77
C CYS A 57 -3.18 -1.40 5.57
N PRO A 58 -3.59 -0.94 4.36
CA PRO A 58 -4.96 -0.49 4.12
C PRO A 58 -5.98 -1.64 4.15
N LEU A 59 -5.52 -2.89 4.05
CA LEU A 59 -6.39 -4.07 4.03
C LEU A 59 -6.69 -4.59 5.44
N CYS A 60 -5.69 -4.65 6.31
CA CYS A 60 -5.82 -5.28 7.62
C CYS A 60 -5.31 -4.43 8.80
N GLY A 61 -4.81 -3.22 8.55
CA GLY A 61 -4.24 -2.33 9.58
C GLY A 61 -2.87 -2.74 10.13
N GLY A 62 -2.29 -3.83 9.61
CA GLY A 62 -1.04 -4.40 10.10
C GLY A 62 0.22 -3.60 9.75
N GLU A 63 1.33 -3.93 10.41
CA GLU A 63 2.65 -3.33 10.17
C GLU A 63 3.18 -3.70 8.77
N LEU A 64 3.76 -2.71 8.08
CA LEU A 64 4.42 -2.87 6.79
C LEU A 64 5.94 -3.03 6.97
N ARG A 65 6.52 -3.92 6.17
CA ARG A 65 7.97 -4.16 6.08
C ARG A 65 8.47 -3.68 4.72
N VAL A 66 9.65 -3.07 4.71
CA VAL A 66 10.29 -2.57 3.49
C VAL A 66 10.99 -3.72 2.79
N ASP A 67 10.65 -3.93 1.52
CA ASP A 67 11.33 -4.86 0.63
C ASP A 67 12.45 -4.14 -0.14
N GLU A 68 12.14 -2.95 -0.64
CA GLU A 68 13.04 -2.19 -1.50
C GLU A 68 12.75 -0.69 -1.38
N HIS A 69 13.80 0.12 -1.52
CA HIS A 69 13.71 1.57 -1.60
C HIS A 69 14.57 2.04 -2.78
N ALA A 70 13.92 2.65 -3.77
CA ALA A 70 14.56 3.16 -4.98
C ALA A 70 14.17 4.63 -5.24
N ALA A 71 14.99 5.33 -6.03
CA ALA A 71 14.59 6.59 -6.66
C ALA A 71 14.15 6.28 -8.09
N GLU A 72 12.93 6.67 -8.45
CA GLU A 72 12.34 6.41 -9.76
C GLU A 72 11.76 7.68 -10.37
N SER A 73 11.90 7.83 -11.68
CA SER A 73 11.25 8.92 -12.43
C SER A 73 9.82 8.55 -12.76
N HIS A 74 8.87 9.38 -12.34
CA HIS A 74 7.44 9.22 -12.63
C HIS A 74 6.91 10.55 -13.18
N GLY A 75 6.54 10.61 -14.45
CA GLY A 75 5.97 11.82 -15.05
C GLY A 75 6.89 13.03 -15.06
N GLY A 76 8.22 12.83 -15.07
CA GLY A 76 9.22 13.89 -14.99
C GLY A 76 9.65 14.26 -13.56
N ASP A 77 8.96 13.76 -12.55
CA ASP A 77 9.33 13.95 -11.14
C ASP A 77 10.18 12.77 -10.63
N MET A 78 11.26 13.09 -9.90
CA MET A 78 12.04 12.07 -9.18
C MET A 78 11.36 11.76 -7.84
N LEU A 79 10.83 10.54 -7.69
CA LEU A 79 10.15 10.08 -6.48
C LEU A 79 10.98 9.02 -5.77
N ARG A 80 10.90 8.99 -4.44
CA ARG A 80 11.36 7.87 -3.63
C ARG A 80 10.23 6.85 -3.56
N VAL A 81 10.45 5.69 -4.16
CA VAL A 81 9.49 4.60 -4.22
C VAL A 81 9.93 3.52 -3.24
N VAL A 82 9.05 3.20 -2.29
CA VAL A 82 9.29 2.14 -1.30
C VAL A 82 8.33 1.01 -1.57
N ARG A 83 8.88 -0.15 -1.95
CA ARG A 83 8.11 -1.39 -2.06
C ARG A 83 8.02 -2.01 -0.68
N VAL A 84 6.80 -2.35 -0.27
CA VAL A 84 6.51 -2.88 1.05
C VAL A 84 5.58 -4.08 0.95
N HIS A 85 5.68 -4.95 1.94
CA HIS A 85 4.69 -5.99 2.19
C HIS A 85 4.12 -5.87 3.61
N CYS A 86 2.87 -6.27 3.77
CA CYS A 86 2.24 -6.41 5.07
C CYS A 86 2.73 -7.68 5.76
N HIS A 87 3.27 -7.57 6.96
CA HIS A 87 3.73 -8.75 7.69
C HIS A 87 2.57 -9.69 8.09
N PRO A 88 1.41 -9.20 8.57
CA PRO A 88 0.27 -10.06 8.87
C PRO A 88 -0.45 -10.70 7.68
N CYS A 89 -0.72 -9.95 6.60
CA CYS A 89 -1.58 -10.44 5.50
C CYS A 89 -0.85 -10.67 4.17
N GLY A 90 0.44 -10.35 4.08
CA GLY A 90 1.27 -10.56 2.89
C GLY A 90 0.98 -9.61 1.72
N ALA A 91 0.03 -8.69 1.83
CA ALA A 91 -0.30 -7.75 0.77
C ALA A 91 0.89 -6.87 0.41
N LYS A 92 1.23 -6.79 -0.88
CA LYS A 92 2.34 -6.00 -1.41
C LYS A 92 1.84 -4.68 -1.99
N ARG A 93 2.60 -3.61 -1.82
CA ARG A 93 2.31 -2.31 -2.46
C ARG A 93 3.55 -1.44 -2.59
N SER A 94 3.41 -0.36 -3.35
CA SER A 94 4.40 0.71 -3.40
C SER A 94 3.86 1.93 -2.67
N LEU A 95 4.74 2.62 -1.95
CA LEU A 95 4.49 3.93 -1.36
C LEU A 95 5.39 4.96 -2.05
N TYR A 96 4.82 6.11 -2.38
CA TYR A 96 5.47 7.16 -3.16
C TYR A 96 5.75 8.38 -2.29
N PHE A 97 6.99 8.85 -2.29
CA PHE A 97 7.43 10.01 -1.53
C PHE A 97 8.16 11.00 -2.43
N ARG A 98 8.07 12.29 -2.09
CA ARG A 98 8.83 13.37 -2.73
C ARG A 98 9.67 14.06 -1.66
N ILE A 99 10.94 14.29 -1.94
CA ILE A 99 11.78 15.14 -1.08
C ILE A 99 11.51 16.58 -1.50
N ALA A 100 10.86 17.35 -0.62
CA ALA A 100 10.68 18.78 -0.79
C ALA A 100 11.64 19.48 0.18
N LEU A 101 12.57 20.25 -0.37
CA LEU A 101 13.38 21.16 0.45
C LEU A 101 12.42 22.19 1.05
N MET A 102 12.38 22.29 2.38
CA MET A 102 11.76 23.44 3.03
C MET A 102 12.60 24.65 2.63
N GLN A 103 11.99 25.57 1.88
CA GLN A 103 12.56 26.90 1.59
C GLN A 103 12.44 27.77 2.83
#